data_AF-N9K354-F1
#
_entry.id   AF-N9K354-F1
#
_cell.length_a   1.000
_cell.length_b   1.000
_cell.length_c   1.000
_cell.angle_alpha   90.00
_cell.angle_beta   90.00
_cell.angle_gamma   90.00
#
_symmetry.space_group_name_H-M   'P 1'
#
loop_
_entity.id
_entity.type
_entity.pdbx_description
1 polymer ?
#
loop_
_entity_poly.entity_id
_entity_poly.type
_entity_poly.pdbx_seq_one_letter_code
_entity_poly.pdbx_strand_id
1 'polypeptide(L)' 'MKIKYLKTTHDSNVGDVKEIPDFQANVLLKIGVAEVYTEPKKAAPKAKKEDKTKE' A
#
# COMPACT_ATOMS: atom_id res chain seq x y z
N MET A 1 0.41 -6.37 9.53
CA MET A 1 1.38 -6.19 8.41
C MET A 1 0.80 -5.35 7.27
N LYS A 2 1.64 -4.54 6.60
CA LYS A 2 1.30 -3.90 5.32
C LYS A 2 1.62 -4.82 4.16
N ILE A 3 0.65 -4.98 3.27
CA ILE A 3 0.79 -5.76 2.04
C ILE A 3 0.35 -4.93 0.83
N LYS A 4 0.92 -5.24 -0.32
CA LYS A 4 0.52 -4.71 -1.62
C LYS A 4 -0.18 -5.81 -2.38
N TYR A 5 -1.44 -5.60 -2.74
CA TYR A 5 -2.20 -6.54 -3.55
C TYR A 5 -1.58 -6.64 -4.94
N LEU A 6 -1.32 -7.87 -5.38
CA LEU A 6 -0.88 -8.18 -6.74
C LEU A 6 -2.03 -8.59 -7.64
N LYS A 7 -3.17 -8.96 -7.05
CA LYS A 7 -4.38 -9.37 -7.75
C LYS A 7 -5.57 -8.54 -7.29
N THR A 8 -6.51 -8.31 -8.20
CA THR A 8 -7.81 -7.75 -7.84
C THR A 8 -8.56 -8.76 -6.98
N THR A 9 -9.00 -8.31 -5.81
CA THR A 9 -9.84 -9.02 -4.87
C THR A 9 -11.19 -8.30 -4.76
N HIS A 10 -12.17 -8.91 -4.10
CA HIS A 10 -13.47 -8.25 -3.85
C HIS A 10 -13.33 -6.94 -3.07
N ASP A 11 -12.27 -6.81 -2.27
CA ASP A 11 -12.05 -5.70 -1.36
C ASP A 11 -10.96 -4.69 -1.83
N SER A 12 -10.10 -5.08 -2.77
CA SER A 12 -8.90 -4.31 -3.17
C SER A 12 -8.48 -4.58 -4.60
N ASN A 13 -7.84 -3.59 -5.24
CA ASN A 13 -7.30 -3.70 -6.59
C ASN A 13 -5.80 -4.03 -6.61
N VAL A 14 -5.29 -4.44 -7.77
CA VAL A 14 -3.84 -4.59 -8.00
C VAL A 14 -3.13 -3.26 -7.71
N GLY A 15 -2.08 -3.31 -6.91
CA GLY A 15 -1.28 -2.15 -6.52
C GLY A 15 -1.74 -1.48 -5.23
N ASP A 16 -2.92 -1.84 -4.73
CA ASP A 16 -3.47 -1.31 -3.49
C ASP A 16 -2.63 -1.76 -2.30
N VAL A 17 -2.34 -0.84 -1.37
CA VAL A 17 -1.58 -1.14 -0.16
C VAL A 17 -2.55 -1.08 1.02
N LYS A 18 -2.72 -2.21 1.71
CA LYS A 18 -3.50 -2.27 2.95
C LYS A 18 -2.67 -2.76 4.11
N GLU A 19 -3.01 -2.23 5.27
CA GLU A 19 -2.58 -2.77 6.55
C GLU A 19 -3.64 -3.75 7.04
N ILE A 20 -3.27 -5.02 7.15
CA ILE A 20 -4.15 -6.09 7.60
C ILE A 20 -3.48 -6.93 8.68
N PRO A 21 -4.23 -7.77 9.43
CA PRO A 21 -3.65 -8.64 10.45
C PRO A 21 -2.61 -9.60 9.86
N ASP A 22 -1.56 -9.88 10.62
CA ASP A 22 -0.44 -10.75 10.22
C ASP A 22 -0.90 -12.14 9.75
N PHE A 23 -1.92 -12.72 10.38
CA PHE A 23 -2.50 -13.98 9.94
C PHE A 23 -3.04 -13.91 8.51
N GLN A 24 -3.81 -12.86 8.22
CA GLN A 24 -4.44 -12.67 6.91
C GLN A 24 -3.38 -12.28 5.85
N ALA A 25 -2.41 -11.44 6.22
CA ALA A 25 -1.25 -11.12 5.39
C ALA A 25 -0.47 -12.38 5.00
N ASN A 26 -0.15 -13.24 5.97
CA ASN A 26 0.58 -14.48 5.72
C ASN A 26 -0.16 -15.42 4.78
N VAL A 27 -1.49 -15.51 4.88
CA VAL A 27 -2.30 -16.28 3.92
C VAL A 27 -2.19 -15.67 2.53
N LEU A 28 -2.41 -14.35 2.37
CA LEU A 28 -2.37 -13.65 1.08
C LEU A 28 -0.98 -13.69 0.41
N LEU A 29 0.08 -13.61 1.21
CA LEU A 29 1.48 -13.79 0.81
C LEU A 29 1.72 -15.20 0.30
N LYS A 30 1.28 -16.21 1.06
CA LYS A 30 1.51 -17.63 0.73
C LYS A 30 0.79 -18.08 -0.54
N ILE A 31 -0.37 -17.50 -0.84
CA ILE A 31 -1.12 -17.79 -2.07
C ILE A 31 -0.70 -16.91 -3.27
N GLY A 32 0.24 -15.97 -3.07
CA GLY A 32 0.72 -15.07 -4.12
C GLY A 32 -0.36 -14.08 -4.63
N VAL A 33 -1.29 -13.69 -3.76
CA VAL A 33 -2.29 -12.65 -4.05
C VAL A 33 -1.77 -11.27 -3.66
N ALA A 34 -0.85 -11.20 -2.71
CA ALA A 34 -0.23 -9.97 -2.27
C ALA A 34 1.25 -10.19 -1.92
N GLU A 35 1.99 -9.09 -1.83
CA GLU A 35 3.39 -9.06 -1.41
C GLU A 35 3.59 -8.18 -0.18
N VAL A 36 4.67 -8.42 0.57
CA VAL A 36 4.98 -7.62 1.75
C VAL A 36 5.29 -6.22 1.26
N TYR A 37 4.50 -5.26 1.71
CA TYR A 37 4.76 -3.87 1.42
C TYR A 37 5.57 -3.28 2.55
N THR A 38 6.88 -3.32 2.39
CA THR A 38 7.76 -2.44 3.16
C THR A 38 7.70 -1.08 2.49
N GLU A 39 7.14 -0.07 3.16
CA GLU A 39 7.26 1.30 2.70
C GLU A 39 8.73 1.56 2.39
N PRO A 40 9.07 1.95 1.15
CA PRO A 40 10.40 2.45 0.90
C PRO A 40 10.54 3.68 1.80
N LYS A 41 11.38 3.58 2.82
CA LYS A 41 11.90 4.74 3.56
C LYS A 41 12.70 5.60 2.59
N LYS A 42 12.02 6.26 1.65
CA LYS A 42 12.53 7.38 0.89
C LYS A 42 11.90 8.61 1.50
N ALA A 43 12.71 9.19 2.40
CA ALA A 43 12.85 10.60 2.67
C ALA A 43 11.58 11.41 3.01
N ALA A 44 11.70 12.11 4.14
CA ALA A 44 11.08 13.39 4.48
C ALA A 44 10.34 14.13 3.34
N PRO A 45 9.23 14.80 3.69
CA PRO A 45 8.24 15.33 2.74
C PRO A 45 8.87 16.29 1.75
N LYS A 46 8.75 16.00 0.45
CA LYS A 46 8.73 17.09 -0.52
C LYS A 46 7.36 17.74 -0.45
N ALA A 47 7.26 18.71 0.46
CA ALA A 47 6.33 19.80 0.33
C ALA A 47 6.40 20.39 -1.10
N LYS A 48 5.24 20.86 -1.56
CA LYS A 48 4.96 21.69 -2.75
C LYS A 48 4.74 20.94 -4.07
N LYS A 49 3.47 20.79 -4.46
CA LYS A 49 2.75 21.82 -5.23
C LYS A 49 1.27 21.42 -5.36
N GLU A 50 0.39 22.05 -4.59
CA GLU A 50 -0.82 22.61 -5.18
C GLU A 50 -0.87 24.06 -4.72
N ASP A 51 -0.58 24.91 -5.70
CA ASP A 51 -0.86 26.33 -5.71
C ASP A 51 -2.37 26.51 -5.65
N LYS A 52 -2.88 27.08 -4.55
CA LYS A 52 -3.92 28.10 -4.66
C LYS A 52 -3.45 29.32 -3.92
N THR A 53 -2.84 30.17 -4.73
CA THR A 53 -2.66 31.60 -4.57
C THR A 53 -3.77 32.25 -3.71
N LYS A 54 -3.26 33.01 -2.76
CA LYS A 54 -3.89 34.04 -1.94
C LYS A 54 -4.46 35.15 -2.82
N GLU A 55 -5.74 35.49 -2.65
CA GLU A 55 -6.23 36.88 -2.65
C GLU A 55 -7.43 36.98 -1.71
#